data_AF-A0A550GIZ0-F1
#
_entry.id   AF-A0A550GIZ0-F1
#
_cell.length_a   1.000
_cell.length_b   1.000
_cell.length_c   1.000
_cell.angle_alpha   90.00
_cell.angle_beta   90.00
_cell.angle_gamma   90.00
#
_symmetry.space_group_name_H-M   'P 1'
#
loop_
_entity.id
_entity.type
_entity.pdbx_description
1 polymer ?
#
loop_
_entity_poly.entity_id
_entity_poly.type
_entity_poly.pdbx_seq_one_letter_code
_entity_poly.pdbx_strand_id
1 'polypeptide(L)' 'MSWLKAMREKEPLDPANPIGTVVIGSLHPDMMDTAKHMVRRSLKLAQFNTFDVGRSVSPE' A
#
# COMPACT_ATOMS: atom_id res chain seq x y z
N MET A 1 1.85 25.37 -14.02
CA MET A 1 1.37 23.98 -13.84
C MET A 1 2.57 23.06 -13.88
N SER A 2 3.12 22.76 -12.70
CA SER A 2 4.45 22.18 -12.52
C SER A 2 4.52 20.71 -12.93
N TRP A 3 5.48 20.36 -13.79
CA TRP A 3 5.88 19.00 -14.17
C TRP A 3 6.06 18.04 -12.98
N LEU A 4 6.44 18.56 -11.80
CA LEU A 4 6.54 17.81 -10.55
C LEU A 4 5.21 17.16 -10.14
N LYS A 5 4.07 17.74 -10.53
CA LYS A 5 2.74 17.19 -10.25
C LYS A 5 2.40 16.00 -11.17
N ALA A 6 3.04 15.89 -12.34
CA ALA A 6 2.91 14.75 -13.25
C ALA A 6 3.83 13.57 -12.86
N MET A 7 4.93 13.85 -12.16
CA MET A 7 5.81 12.83 -11.56
C MET A 7 5.36 12.34 -10.18
N ARG A 8 4.32 12.95 -9.59
CA ARG A 8 3.63 12.35 -8.45
C ARG A 8 2.97 11.08 -8.97
N GLU A 9 3.62 9.96 -8.71
CA GLU A 9 3.20 8.63 -9.07
C GLU A 9 1.74 8.46 -8.65
N LYS A 10 0.84 8.47 -9.63
CA LYS A 10 -0.57 8.22 -9.40
C LYS A 10 -0.65 6.87 -8.68
N GLU A 11 -1.40 6.80 -7.57
CA GLU A 11 -1.61 5.52 -6.91
C GLU A 11 -2.11 4.52 -7.97
N PRO A 12 -1.45 3.35 -8.11
CA PRO A 12 -1.90 2.36 -9.07
C PRO A 12 -3.35 2.00 -8.73
N LEU A 13 -4.18 1.97 -9.78
CA LEU A 13 -5.59 1.59 -9.67
C LEU A 13 -5.68 0.17 -9.13
N ASP A 14 -6.75 -0.11 -8.38
CA ASP A 14 -6.96 -1.44 -7.86
C ASP A 14 -7.18 -2.45 -9.00
N PRO A 15 -6.59 -3.65 -8.91
CA PRO A 15 -6.69 -4.65 -9.98
C PRO A 15 -8.13 -5.16 -10.11
N ALA A 16 -8.64 -5.23 -11.34
CA ALA A 16 -10.00 -5.70 -11.62
C ALA A 16 -10.21 -7.19 -11.29
N ASN A 17 -9.16 -8.00 -11.47
CA ASN A 17 -9.13 -9.43 -11.13
C ASN A 17 -7.85 -9.71 -10.32
N PRO A 18 -7.89 -9.56 -8.99
CA PRO A 18 -6.71 -9.72 -8.16
C PRO A 18 -6.24 -11.18 -8.11
N ILE A 19 -4.92 -11.38 -8.12
CA ILE A 19 -4.28 -12.69 -7.93
C ILE A 19 -4.55 -13.22 -6.51
N GLY A 20 -4.68 -12.32 -5.56
CA GLY A 20 -5.00 -12.59 -4.16
C GLY A 20 -5.17 -11.30 -3.36
N THR A 21 -5.54 -11.44 -2.09
CA THR A 21 -5.66 -10.31 -1.15
C THR A 21 -4.54 -10.36 -0.13
N VAL A 22 -3.80 -9.26 0.00
CA VAL A 22 -2.77 -9.08 1.02
C VAL A 22 -3.26 -8.05 2.03
N VAL A 23 -3.32 -8.46 3.30
CA VAL A 23 -3.65 -7.57 4.42
C VAL A 23 -2.34 -7.12 5.05
N ILE A 24 -2.14 -5.81 5.19
CA ILE A 24 -0.91 -5.23 5.75
C ILE A 24 -1.29 -4.33 6.92
N GLY A 25 -0.59 -4.49 8.03
CA GLY A 25 -0.70 -3.64 9.20
C GLY A 25 0.67 -3.36 9.80
N SER A 26 0.79 -2.25 10.52
CA SER A 26 1.99 -1.97 11.33
C SER A 26 1.73 -2.41 12.76
N LEU A 27 2.55 -3.31 13.29
CA LEU A 27 2.51 -3.74 14.69
C LEU A 27 3.01 -2.61 15.59
N HIS A 28 2.49 -2.53 16.82
CA HIS A 28 3.06 -1.63 17.83
C HIS A 28 4.48 -2.08 18.22
N PRO A 29 5.47 -1.19 18.41
CA PRO A 29 5.42 0.28 18.40
C PRO A 29 5.82 0.92 17.05
N ASP A 30 5.78 0.19 15.94
CA ASP A 30 6.25 0.70 14.65
C ASP A 30 5.37 1.85 14.13
N MET A 31 6.02 2.97 13.84
CA MET A 31 5.39 4.20 13.35
C MET A 31 5.79 4.54 11.90
N MET A 32 6.67 3.74 11.27
CA MET A 32 7.14 4.00 9.91
C MET A 32 6.14 3.51 8.87
N ASP A 33 5.51 4.45 8.15
CA ASP A 33 4.58 4.11 7.07
C ASP A 33 5.23 4.03 5.69
N THR A 34 6.41 4.62 5.49
CA THR A 34 7.03 4.73 4.16
C THR A 34 7.23 3.37 3.50
N ALA A 35 7.75 2.39 4.25
CA ALA A 35 7.94 1.03 3.76
C ALA A 35 6.60 0.37 3.41
N LYS A 36 5.58 0.54 4.27
CA LYS A 36 4.23 0.01 4.04
C LYS A 36 3.61 0.57 2.75
N HIS A 37 3.76 1.87 2.51
CA HIS A 37 3.29 2.51 1.27
C HIS A 37 4.02 1.97 0.03
N MET A 38 5.33 1.78 0.09
CA MET A 38 6.10 1.19 -1.01
C MET A 38 5.65 -0.24 -1.30
N VAL A 39 5.46 -1.07 -0.27
CA VAL A 39 4.99 -2.45 -0.41
C VAL A 39 3.58 -2.51 -1.00
N ARG A 40 2.64 -1.72 -0.47
CA ARG A 40 1.27 -1.61 -1.00
C ARG A 40 1.29 -1.29 -2.49
N ARG A 41 2.09 -0.31 -2.90
CA ARG A 41 2.19 0.10 -4.30
C ARG A 41 2.73 -1.01 -5.19
N SER A 42 3.82 -1.67 -4.78
CA SER A 42 4.40 -2.79 -5.53
C SER A 42 3.44 -3.96 -5.68
N LEU A 43 2.66 -4.26 -4.64
CA LEU A 43 1.65 -5.32 -4.67
C LEU A 43 0.49 -5.01 -5.62
N LYS A 44 -0.01 -3.77 -5.63
CA LYS A 44 -1.01 -3.35 -6.62
C LYS A 44 -0.49 -3.47 -8.06
N LEU A 45 0.77 -3.10 -8.30
CA LEU A 45 1.41 -3.29 -9.61
C LEU A 45 1.52 -4.78 -9.99
N ALA A 46 1.80 -5.63 -9.00
CA ALA A 46 1.81 -7.08 -9.14
C ALA A 46 0.41 -7.73 -9.20
N GLN A 47 -0.67 -6.94 -9.36
CA GLN A 47 -2.06 -7.40 -9.45
C GLN A 47 -2.61 -8.05 -8.16
N PHE A 48 -2.06 -7.72 -6.99
CA PHE A 48 -2.68 -8.08 -5.71
C PHE A 48 -3.65 -7.00 -5.24
N ASN A 49 -4.77 -7.44 -4.67
CA ASN A 49 -5.60 -6.56 -3.85
C ASN A 49 -4.90 -6.33 -2.51
N THR A 50 -4.88 -5.09 -2.02
CA THR A 50 -4.17 -4.73 -0.79
C THR A 50 -5.09 -4.02 0.18
N PHE A 51 -5.14 -4.49 1.43
CA PHE A 51 -5.94 -3.91 2.49
C PHE A 51 -5.03 -3.45 3.63
N ASP A 52 -5.06 -2.16 3.97
CA ASP A 52 -4.26 -1.60 5.06
C ASP A 52 -5.11 -1.49 6.32
N VAL A 53 -4.77 -2.25 7.36
CA VAL A 53 -5.46 -2.25 8.67
C VAL A 53 -4.94 -1.18 9.63
N GLY A 54 -3.98 -0.35 9.20
CA GLY A 54 -3.52 0.81 9.95
C GLY A 54 -2.27 0.56 10.78
N ARG A 55 -2.16 1.28 11.91
CA ARG A 55 -1.02 1.23 12.84
C ARG A 55 -1.46 0.63 14.17
N SER A 56 -0.48 0.14 14.94
CA SER A 56 -0.70 -0.49 16.25
C SER A 56 -1.69 -1.65 16.19
N VAL A 57 -1.58 -2.46 15.13
CA VAL A 57 -2.41 -3.64 14.94
C VAL A 57 -2.00 -4.69 15.97
N SER A 58 -3.00 -5.23 16.68
CA SER A 58 -2.81 -6.39 17.54
C SER A 58 -2.44 -7.60 16.68
N PRO A 59 -1.41 -8.38 17.04
CA PRO A 59 -1.12 -9.64 16.35
C PRO A 59 -2.20 -10.70 16.55
N GLU A 60 -3.12 -10.48 17.50
CA GLU A 60 -4.29 -11.31 17.84
C GLU A 60 -5.61 -10.67 17.41
#